data_AF-A0A820LJM1-F1
#
_entry.id   AF-A0A820LJM1-F1
#
_cell.length_a   1.000
_cell.length_b   1.000
_cell.length_c   1.000
_cell.angle_alpha   90.00
_cell.angle_beta   90.00
_cell.angle_gamma   90.00
#
_symmetry.space_group_name_H-M   'P 1'
#
loop_
_entity.id
_entity.type
_entity.pdbx_description
1 polymer ?
#
loop_
_entity_poly.entity_id
_entity_poly.type
_entity_poly.pdbx_seq_one_letter_code
_entity_poly.pdbx_strand_id
1 'polypeptide(L)'
;TIHREFPRFAEKDDHGHMMQQDANEFWVQLMQILQMNIPGKKLNDETTTTTTASSTNNEKSLVDQYFGISARSTMKCNEAPEEPTTVSEERFLQLSCFINQDVKYLLTGLKN
;
A
#
# COMPACT_ATOMS: atom_id res chain seq x y z
N THR A 1 11.02 19.98 9.35
CA THR A 1 11.82 19.20 8.38
C THR A 1 11.59 17.72 8.64
N ILE A 2 11.76 16.87 7.62
CA ILE A 2 11.47 15.44 7.72
C ILE A 2 12.30 14.74 8.81
N HIS A 3 13.53 15.21 9.06
CA HIS A 3 14.42 14.75 10.14
C HIS A 3 13.88 15.04 11.56
N ARG A 4 12.97 16.01 11.72
CA ARG A 4 12.31 16.29 13.01
C ARG A 4 11.16 15.32 13.26
N GLU A 5 10.42 14.99 12.22
CA GLU A 5 9.24 14.12 12.29
C GLU A 5 9.63 12.63 12.34
N PHE A 6 10.71 12.28 11.65
CA PHE A 6 11.29 10.94 11.63
C PHE A 6 12.77 11.01 12.02
N PRO A 7 13.09 10.94 13.33
CA PRO A 7 14.46 11.05 13.82
C PRO A 7 15.42 10.00 13.26
N ARG A 8 14.92 8.85 12.79
CA ARG A 8 15.73 7.82 12.13
C ARG A 8 16.46 8.35 10.90
N PHE A 9 15.82 9.23 10.13
CA PHE A 9 16.45 9.85 8.95
C PHE A 9 17.48 10.94 9.29
N ALA A 10 17.66 11.26 10.59
CA ALA A 10 18.63 12.23 11.06
C ALA A 10 19.92 11.57 11.58
N GLU A 11 20.09 10.27 11.37
CA GLU A 11 21.25 9.52 11.82
C GLU A 11 22.55 10.08 11.24
N LYS A 12 23.60 10.12 12.08
CA LYS A 12 24.90 10.65 11.73
C LYS A 12 25.97 9.58 11.88
N ASP A 13 26.95 9.64 10.99
CA ASP A 13 28.16 8.82 11.09
C ASP A 13 29.07 9.31 12.22
N ASP A 14 30.15 8.56 12.47
CA ASP A 14 31.16 8.88 13.49
C ASP A 14 31.84 10.25 13.29
N HIS A 15 31.76 10.81 12.07
CA HIS A 15 32.33 12.11 11.71
C HIS A 15 31.29 13.25 11.79
N GLY A 16 30.05 12.94 12.16
CA GLY A 16 28.96 13.89 12.32
C GLY A 16 28.22 14.24 11.02
N HIS A 17 28.49 13.56 9.90
CA HIS A 17 27.77 13.71 8.64
C HIS A 17 26.48 12.89 8.64
N MET A 18 25.46 13.34 7.90
CA MET A 18 24.21 12.60 7.77
C MET A 18 24.42 11.31 6.97
N MET A 19 23.85 10.22 7.46
CA MET A 19 23.94 8.91 6.81
C MET A 19 22.94 8.78 5.66
N GLN A 20 23.25 7.89 4.71
CA GLN A 20 22.28 7.45 3.72
C GLN A 20 21.19 6.61 4.39
N GLN A 21 19.97 6.72 3.88
CA GLN A 21 18.79 6.06 4.42
C GLN A 21 18.09 5.27 3.32
N ASP A 22 17.30 4.27 3.71
CA ASP A 22 16.55 3.45 2.75
C ASP A 22 15.43 4.28 2.10
N ALA A 23 15.48 4.39 0.76
CA ALA A 23 14.48 5.12 -0.02
C ALA A 23 13.09 4.48 0.06
N ASN A 24 12.99 3.16 0.19
CA ASN A 24 11.71 2.47 0.35
C ASN A 24 11.10 2.77 1.72
N GLU A 25 11.91 2.81 2.78
CA GLU A 25 11.45 3.24 4.10
C GLU A 25 10.89 4.67 4.05
N PHE A 26 11.63 5.58 3.41
CA PHE A 26 11.17 6.95 3.20
C PHE A 26 9.85 7.02 2.41
N TRP A 27 9.74 6.26 1.32
CA TRP A 27 8.55 6.24 0.47
C TRP A 27 7.31 5.77 1.22
N VAL A 28 7.43 4.68 1.99
CA VAL A 28 6.32 4.14 2.79
C VAL A 28 5.83 5.17 3.81
N GLN A 29 6.75 5.84 4.52
CA GLN A 29 6.39 6.88 5.48
C GLN A 29 5.70 8.08 4.81
N LEU A 30 6.21 8.49 3.64
CA LEU A 30 5.61 9.57 2.86
C LEU A 30 4.18 9.19 2.41
N MET A 31 3.98 8.00 1.86
CA MET A 31 2.67 7.52 1.43
C MET A 31 1.68 7.49 2.61
N GLN A 32 2.11 7.05 3.79
CA GLN A 32 1.28 7.02 4.98
C GLN A 32 0.85 8.43 5.42
N ILE A 33 1.78 9.41 5.42
CA ILE A 33 1.43 10.80 5.73
C ILE A 33 0.43 11.35 4.71
N LEU A 34 0.65 11.12 3.41
CA LEU A 34 -0.26 11.58 2.36
C LEU A 34 -1.65 10.92 2.50
N GLN A 35 -1.71 9.64 2.85
CA GLN A 35 -2.95 8.91 3.08
C GLN A 35 -3.76 9.53 4.23
N MET A 36 -3.09 9.96 5.30
CA MET A 36 -3.75 10.57 6.47
C MET A 36 -4.16 12.02 6.25
N ASN A 37 -3.41 12.78 5.45
CA ASN A 37 -3.59 14.24 5.33
C ASN A 37 -4.32 14.67 4.05
N ILE A 38 -4.40 13.81 3.03
CA ILE A 38 -5.01 14.16 1.75
C ILE A 38 -6.31 13.37 1.57
N PRO A 39 -7.48 14.02 1.75
CA PRO A 39 -8.75 13.36 1.48
C PRO A 39 -8.85 13.02 -0.01
N GLY A 40 -9.52 11.92 -0.33
CA GLY A 40 -9.75 11.57 -1.71
C GLY A 40 -10.65 12.56 -2.43
N LYS A 41 -10.60 12.50 -3.76
CA LYS A 41 -11.50 13.29 -4.58
C LYS A 41 -12.92 12.81 -4.34
N LYS A 42 -13.82 13.72 -3.97
CA LYS A 42 -15.26 13.45 -3.98
C LYS A 42 -15.68 13.32 -5.44
N LEU A 43 -16.20 12.16 -5.80
CA LEU A 43 -16.84 11.99 -7.10
C LEU A 43 -18.17 12.73 -6.98
N ASN A 44 -18.24 13.94 -7.53
CA ASN A 44 -19.50 14.65 -7.70
C ASN A 44 -20.30 13.87 -8.74
N ASP A 45 -21.13 12.95 -8.28
CA ASP A 45 -22.19 12.40 -9.11
C ASP A 45 -23.22 13.53 -9.25
N GLU A 46 -23.21 14.22 -10.40
CA GLU A 46 -24.22 15.22 -10.78
C GLU A 46 -25.61 14.61 -11.02
N THR A 47 -25.91 13.43 -10.47
CA THR A 47 -27.25 12.88 -10.55
C THR A 47 -27.68 12.28 -9.23
N THR A 48 -28.79 12.85 -8.74
CA THR A 48 -29.75 12.26 -7.80
C THR A 48 -29.56 12.65 -6.33
N THR A 49 -30.08 13.83 -6.01
CA THR A 49 -30.90 14.02 -4.81
C THR A 49 -31.85 12.84 -4.58
N THR A 50 -31.68 12.08 -3.51
CA THR A 50 -32.73 11.74 -2.53
C THR A 50 -32.20 10.78 -1.45
N THR A 51 -32.22 11.27 -0.22
CA THR A 51 -32.68 10.57 1.00
C THR A 51 -32.28 9.11 1.21
N THR A 52 -31.34 8.86 2.11
CA THR A 52 -31.51 8.19 3.42
C THR A 52 -30.16 7.68 3.94
N ALA A 53 -29.99 7.76 5.25
CA ALA A 53 -28.75 7.46 5.95
C ALA A 53 -28.15 6.09 5.58
N SER A 54 -26.94 6.12 5.03
CA SER A 54 -25.98 5.01 5.03
C SER A 54 -24.58 5.61 4.97
N SER A 55 -24.16 6.14 6.12
CA SER A 55 -22.75 6.38 6.41
C SER A 55 -21.96 5.10 6.09
N THR A 56 -20.94 5.16 5.21
CA THR A 56 -19.64 4.41 5.29
C THR A 56 -18.86 4.20 3.98
N ASN A 57 -19.14 4.81 2.82
CA ASN A 57 -18.54 4.29 1.57
C ASN A 57 -17.85 5.22 0.55
N ASN A 58 -17.42 6.45 0.85
CA ASN A 58 -16.63 7.18 -0.17
C ASN A 58 -15.67 8.31 0.25
N GLU A 59 -14.96 8.18 1.37
CA GLU A 59 -13.77 9.02 1.62
C GLU A 59 -12.52 8.15 1.72
N LYS A 60 -12.27 7.32 0.70
CA LYS A 60 -10.93 6.74 0.48
C LYS A 60 -9.95 7.90 0.35
N SER A 61 -8.78 7.84 0.98
CA SER A 61 -7.76 8.89 0.81
C SER A 61 -7.35 9.01 -0.66
N LEU A 62 -6.74 10.12 -1.06
CA LEU A 62 -6.21 10.25 -2.42
C LEU A 62 -5.24 9.10 -2.74
N VAL A 63 -4.42 8.71 -1.76
CA VAL A 63 -3.47 7.61 -1.90
C VAL A 63 -4.19 6.29 -2.15
N ASP A 64 -5.24 5.99 -1.39
CA ASP A 64 -6.04 4.77 -1.59
C ASP A 64 -6.77 4.75 -2.95
N GLN A 65 -7.18 5.92 -3.45
CA GLN A 65 -7.88 6.03 -4.73
C GLN A 65 -6.95 5.79 -5.93
N TYR A 66 -5.70 6.26 -5.86
CA TYR A 66 -4.77 6.24 -7.01
C TYR A 66 -3.67 5.18 -6.92
N PHE A 67 -3.25 4.81 -5.70
CA PHE A 67 -2.17 3.85 -5.46
C PHE A 67 -2.67 2.54 -4.81
N GLY A 68 -3.93 2.50 -4.38
CA GLY A 68 -4.53 1.32 -3.76
C GLY A 68 -4.69 0.16 -4.74
N ILE A 69 -4.13 -0.98 -4.37
CA ILE A 69 -4.29 -2.26 -5.06
C ILE A 69 -5.14 -3.16 -4.17
N SER A 70 -6.13 -3.84 -4.76
CA SER A 70 -6.95 -4.85 -4.07
C SER A 70 -6.69 -6.21 -4.71
N ALA A 71 -6.29 -7.18 -3.90
CA ALA A 71 -6.03 -8.55 -4.32
C ALA A 71 -6.99 -9.52 -3.64
N ARG A 72 -7.44 -10.52 -4.38
CA ARG A 72 -8.19 -11.66 -3.84
C ARG A 72 -7.29 -12.87 -3.87
N SER A 73 -7.04 -13.47 -2.71
CA SER A 73 -6.24 -14.69 -2.56
C SER A 73 -7.15 -15.86 -2.20
N THR A 74 -6.88 -17.02 -2.78
CA THR A 74 -7.58 -18.27 -2.47
C THR A 74 -6.56 -19.29 -2.01
N MET A 75 -6.69 -19.72 -0.77
CA MET A 75 -5.84 -20.75 -0.17
C MET A 75 -6.56 -22.08 -0.16
N LYS A 76 -5.88 -23.13 -0.63
CA LYS A 76 -6.39 -24.52 -0.70
C LYS A 76 -5.36 -25.49 -0.14
N CYS A 77 -5.82 -26.55 0.52
CA CYS A 77 -4.96 -27.65 0.93
C CYS A 77 -4.67 -28.55 -0.28
N ASN A 78 -3.39 -28.84 -0.55
CA ASN A 78 -3.01 -29.73 -1.66
C ASN A 78 -3.10 -31.22 -1.27
N GLU A 79 -3.10 -31.54 0.02
CA GLU A 79 -3.08 -32.91 0.55
C GLU A 79 -4.48 -33.43 0.92
N ALA A 80 -5.44 -32.53 1.19
CA ALA A 80 -6.84 -32.82 1.48
C ALA A 80 -7.76 -31.97 0.58
N PRO A 81 -8.03 -32.41 -0.65
CA PRO A 81 -8.85 -31.66 -1.62
C PRO A 81 -10.30 -31.43 -1.19
N GLU A 82 -10.79 -32.24 -0.25
CA GLU A 82 -12.11 -32.12 0.37
C GLU A 82 -12.24 -30.94 1.34
N GLU A 83 -11.12 -30.38 1.81
CA GLU A 83 -11.16 -29.20 2.67
C GLU A 83 -11.63 -27.95 1.91
N PRO A 84 -12.51 -27.12 2.52
CA PRO A 84 -13.02 -25.93 1.87
C PRO A 84 -11.90 -24.90 1.66
N THR A 85 -11.92 -24.26 0.49
CA THR A 85 -10.96 -23.20 0.18
C THR A 85 -11.27 -21.92 0.96
N THR A 86 -10.22 -21.26 1.44
CA THR A 86 -10.35 -19.97 2.14
C THR A 86 -10.07 -18.85 1.15
N VAL A 87 -10.98 -17.88 1.06
CA VAL A 87 -10.82 -16.68 0.21
C VAL A 87 -10.58 -15.47 1.10
N SER A 88 -9.47 -14.76 0.87
CA SER A 88 -9.16 -13.48 1.52
C SER A 88 -9.13 -12.35 0.50
N GLU A 89 -9.50 -11.15 0.94
CA GLU A 89 -9.30 -9.91 0.19
C GLU A 89 -8.34 -9.01 0.94
N GLU A 90 -7.27 -8.60 0.27
CA GLU A 90 -6.18 -7.81 0.84
C GLU A 90 -6.02 -6.51 0.05
N ARG A 91 -5.61 -5.45 0.75
CA ARG A 91 -5.30 -4.17 0.11
C ARG A 91 -3.90 -3.71 0.47
N PHE A 92 -3.17 -3.23 -0.52
CA PHE A 92 -1.81 -2.74 -0.36
C PHE A 92 -1.52 -1.59 -1.33
N LEU A 93 -0.50 -0.80 -1.04
CA LEU A 93 -0.11 0.38 -1.84
C LEU A 93 1.09 0.13 -2.76
N GLN A 94 1.76 -1.02 -2.60
CA GLN A 94 2.98 -1.35 -3.31
C GLN A 94 3.00 -2.84 -3.65
N LEU A 95 3.41 -3.16 -4.88
CA LEU A 95 3.71 -4.54 -5.29
C LEU A 95 5.15 -4.88 -4.91
N SER A 96 5.32 -6.04 -4.29
CA SER A 96 6.63 -6.62 -4.06
C SER A 96 7.07 -7.40 -5.29
N CYS A 97 8.25 -7.09 -5.82
CA CYS A 97 8.88 -7.86 -6.87
C CYS A 97 10.01 -8.68 -6.26
N PHE A 98 9.84 -9.99 -6.18
CA PHE A 98 10.84 -10.89 -5.61
C PHE A 98 11.89 -11.24 -6.67
N ILE A 99 13.11 -10.75 -6.46
CA ILE A 99 14.24 -11.01 -7.35
C ILE A 99 15.01 -12.22 -6.84
N ASN A 100 15.09 -13.26 -7.67
CA ASN A 100 15.98 -14.40 -7.47
C ASN A 100 16.80 -14.65 -8.75
N GLN A 101 17.67 -15.67 -8.74
CA GLN A 101 18.54 -15.97 -9.88
C GLN A 101 17.77 -16.32 -11.17
N ASP A 102 16.52 -16.77 -11.05
CA ASP A 102 15.66 -17.18 -12.16
C ASP A 102 14.80 -16.02 -12.72
N VAL A 103 14.72 -14.89 -12.00
CA VAL A 103 13.94 -13.72 -12.39
C VAL A 103 14.76 -12.81 -13.29
N LYS A 104 14.50 -12.92 -14.60
CA LYS A 104 15.11 -12.06 -15.64
C LYS A 104 14.24 -10.87 -16.05
N TYR A 105 12.95 -10.95 -15.74
CA TYR A 105 11.94 -9.96 -16.13
C TYR A 105 11.05 -9.61 -14.95
N LEU A 106 10.64 -8.34 -14.89
CA LEU A 106 9.76 -7.82 -13.83
C LEU A 106 8.50 -8.67 -13.66
N LEU A 107 7.85 -9.08 -14.76
CA LEU A 107 6.64 -9.89 -14.70
C LEU A 107 6.85 -11.23 -13.98
N THR A 108 8.03 -11.83 -14.12
CA THR A 108 8.37 -13.06 -13.41
C THR A 108 8.54 -12.80 -11.92
N GLY A 109 9.20 -11.70 -11.54
CA GLY A 109 9.38 -11.34 -10.13
C GLY A 109 8.10 -10.91 -9.42
N LEU A 110 7.08 -10.47 -10.15
CA LEU A 110 5.74 -10.19 -9.62
C LEU A 110 4.84 -11.42 -9.47
N LYS A 111 5.20 -12.54 -10.12
CA LYS A 111 4.42 -13.80 -10.08
C LYS A 111 4.92 -14.79 -9.02
N ASN A 112 6.18 -14.64 -8.61
CA ASN A 112 6.79 -15.43 -7.55
C ASN A 112 6.27 -14.98 -6.19
#